data_AF-A0A1M3SYZ4-F1
#
_entry.id   AF-A0A1M3SYZ4-F1
#
_cell.length_a   1.000
_cell.length_b   1.000
_cell.length_c   1.000
_cell.angle_alpha   90.00
_cell.angle_beta   90.00
_cell.angle_gamma   90.00
#
_symmetry.space_group_name_H-M   'P 1'
#
loop_
_entity.id
_entity.type
_entity.pdbx_description
1 polymer ?
#
loop_
_entity_poly.entity_id
_entity_poly.type
_entity_poly.pdbx_seq_one_letter_code
_entity_poly.pdbx_strand_id
1 'polypeptide(L)'
;MPGQDVEFRRGRITAHQLESRRPSYINACLIQSRGSRPPAPCSRCHARPGTTTFPSCRHLPGAWGGACANCKWSDQASRCSVRDEAWTGLTDGTDAAAQGRGLTGGSVRDPILIEDVEGHDPSQPIRIEEDGDQNDPIIL
;
A
#
# COMPACT_ATOMS: atom_id res chain seq x y z
N MET A 1 -2.55 -9.73 -6.21
CA MET A 1 -3.77 -9.73 -5.37
C MET A 1 -4.68 -8.61 -5.82
N PRO A 2 -5.97 -8.87 -6.12
CA PRO A 2 -6.93 -7.83 -6.49
C PRO A 2 -7.18 -6.89 -5.31
N GLY A 3 -7.46 -5.61 -5.60
CA GLY A 3 -7.82 -4.65 -4.57
C GLY A 3 -9.22 -4.90 -4.03
N GLN A 4 -9.39 -4.74 -2.73
CA GLN A 4 -10.69 -4.76 -2.04
C GLN A 4 -11.08 -3.34 -1.62
N ASP A 5 -12.38 -3.14 -1.38
CA ASP A 5 -12.89 -1.89 -0.82
C ASP A 5 -12.29 -1.63 0.56
N VAL A 6 -11.98 -0.36 0.81
CA VAL A 6 -11.36 0.08 2.07
C VAL A 6 -12.45 0.47 3.06
N GLU A 7 -12.76 -0.42 3.99
CA GLU A 7 -13.60 -0.10 5.14
C GLU A 7 -12.81 0.73 6.17
N PHE A 8 -13.41 1.81 6.67
CA PHE A 8 -12.85 2.63 7.73
C PHE A 8 -13.94 3.08 8.72
N ARG A 9 -13.53 3.41 9.94
CA ARG A 9 -14.47 3.90 10.97
C ARG A 9 -14.86 5.34 10.69
N ARG A 10 -16.15 5.64 10.78
CA ARG A 10 -16.71 6.98 10.57
C ARG A 10 -15.94 8.03 11.40
N GLY A 11 -15.57 9.13 10.76
CA GLY A 11 -14.85 10.24 11.40
C GLY A 11 -13.34 10.01 11.61
N ARG A 12 -12.78 8.85 11.22
CA ARG A 12 -11.33 8.59 11.32
C ARG A 12 -10.53 8.98 10.08
N ILE A 13 -11.22 9.13 8.94
CA ILE A 13 -10.66 9.59 7.67
C ILE A 13 -11.43 10.83 7.23
N THR A 14 -10.70 11.88 6.85
CA THR A 14 -11.23 13.09 6.22
C THR A 14 -10.70 13.24 4.79
N ALA A 15 -11.42 13.98 3.94
CA ALA A 15 -11.00 14.25 2.57
C ALA A 15 -9.60 14.92 2.54
N HIS A 16 -9.39 15.91 3.41
CA HIS A 16 -8.10 16.60 3.54
C HIS A 16 -6.93 15.66 3.84
N GLN A 17 -7.13 14.62 4.67
CA GLN A 17 -6.07 13.64 4.94
C GLN A 17 -5.70 12.87 3.67
N LEU A 18 -6.67 12.47 2.85
CA LEU A 18 -6.41 11.76 1.59
C LEU A 18 -5.77 12.69 0.54
N GLU A 19 -6.29 13.92 0.42
CA GLU A 19 -5.78 14.95 -0.49
C GLU A 19 -4.33 15.35 -0.18
N SER A 20 -3.92 15.30 1.09
CA SER A 20 -2.53 15.58 1.49
C SER A 20 -1.52 14.61 0.88
N ARG A 21 -1.97 13.45 0.39
CA ARG A 21 -1.16 12.38 -0.19
C ARG A 21 0.04 11.97 0.68
N ARG A 22 -0.01 12.21 2.01
CA ARG A 22 1.07 11.74 2.90
C ARG A 22 1.24 10.23 2.70
N PRO A 23 2.48 9.73 2.51
CA PRO A 23 2.72 8.31 2.28
C PRO A 23 2.10 7.42 3.36
N SER A 24 2.04 7.88 4.62
CA SER A 24 1.38 7.16 5.71
C SER A 24 -0.08 6.81 5.41
N TYR A 25 -0.85 7.74 4.85
CA TYR A 25 -2.28 7.55 4.58
C TYR A 25 -2.51 6.70 3.33
N ILE A 26 -1.82 7.02 2.24
CA ILE A 26 -1.95 6.28 0.98
C ILE A 26 -1.50 4.83 1.17
N ASN A 27 -0.34 4.61 1.78
CA ASN A 27 0.16 3.25 2.04
C ASN A 27 -0.76 2.48 2.97
N ALA A 28 -1.34 3.13 3.98
CA ALA A 28 -2.30 2.48 4.85
C ALA A 28 -3.57 2.05 4.11
N CYS A 29 -4.11 2.88 3.20
CA CYS A 29 -5.23 2.51 2.34
C CYS A 29 -4.86 1.35 1.39
N LEU A 30 -3.64 1.35 0.83
CA LEU A 30 -3.14 0.26 -0.02
C LEU A 30 -3.02 -1.06 0.76
N ILE A 31 -2.47 -1.04 1.97
CA ILE A 31 -2.41 -2.21 2.86
C ILE A 31 -3.83 -2.68 3.19
N GLN A 32 -4.77 -1.77 3.43
CA GLN A 32 -6.14 -2.16 3.75
C GLN A 32 -6.85 -2.80 2.55
N SER A 33 -6.62 -2.28 1.35
CA SER A 33 -7.22 -2.77 0.11
C SER A 33 -6.62 -4.11 -0.34
N ARG A 34 -5.30 -4.29 -0.24
CA ARG A 34 -4.59 -5.45 -0.82
C ARG A 34 -4.08 -6.45 0.21
N GLY A 35 -3.99 -6.05 1.47
CA GLY A 35 -3.44 -6.86 2.55
C GLY A 35 -4.42 -7.87 3.12
N SER A 36 -3.87 -8.85 3.84
CA SER A 36 -4.61 -9.91 4.50
C SER A 36 -4.65 -9.71 6.01
N ARG A 37 -5.60 -10.37 6.67
CA ARG A 37 -5.71 -10.38 8.13
C ARG A 37 -4.80 -11.48 8.68
N PRO A 38 -3.83 -11.16 9.56
CA PRO A 38 -3.04 -12.18 10.25
C PRO A 38 -3.91 -12.97 11.24
N PRO A 39 -3.46 -14.17 11.68
CA PRO A 39 -4.20 -14.97 12.66
C PRO A 39 -4.53 -14.22 13.95
N ALA A 40 -3.61 -13.35 14.39
CA ALA A 40 -3.81 -12.43 15.51
C ALA A 40 -3.45 -11.00 15.10
N PRO A 41 -4.22 -9.97 15.54
CA PRO A 41 -3.88 -8.57 15.29
C PRO A 41 -2.58 -8.19 16.02
N CYS A 42 -1.89 -7.15 15.55
CA CYS A 42 -0.74 -6.62 16.26
C CYS A 42 -1.13 -6.08 17.66
N SER A 43 -0.19 -6.06 18.61
CA SER A 43 -0.44 -5.71 20.02
C SER A 43 -1.14 -4.37 20.20
N ARG A 44 -0.86 -3.40 19.33
CA ARG A 44 -1.50 -2.08 19.33
C ARG A 44 -2.95 -2.10 18.86
N CYS A 45 -3.25 -2.87 17.82
CA CYS A 45 -4.63 -3.05 17.36
C CYS A 45 -5.43 -3.87 18.38
N HIS A 46 -4.79 -4.86 19.00
CA HIS A 46 -5.38 -5.65 20.09
C HIS A 46 -5.70 -4.80 21.33
N ALA A 47 -4.77 -3.94 21.76
CA ALA A 47 -4.92 -3.11 22.96
C ALA A 47 -5.89 -1.94 22.80
N ARG A 48 -6.26 -1.59 21.57
CA ARG A 48 -7.11 -0.42 21.26
C ARG A 48 -8.26 -0.78 20.32
N PRO A 49 -9.10 -1.78 20.68
CA PRO A 49 -10.20 -2.17 19.82
C PRO A 49 -11.18 -1.00 19.69
N GLY A 50 -11.70 -0.78 18.48
CA GLY A 50 -12.69 0.27 18.23
C GLY A 50 -12.14 1.69 18.05
N THR A 51 -10.90 1.99 18.46
CA THR A 51 -10.34 3.35 18.34
C THR A 51 -9.44 3.54 17.12
N THR A 52 -9.09 2.45 16.43
CA THR A 52 -8.24 2.47 15.24
C THR A 52 -8.99 3.02 14.01
N THR A 53 -8.26 3.52 13.02
CA THR A 53 -8.85 4.07 11.78
C THR A 53 -9.61 3.00 11.00
N PHE A 54 -8.96 1.87 10.76
CA PHE A 54 -9.54 0.73 10.08
C PHE A 54 -10.10 -0.26 11.10
N PRO A 55 -11.23 -0.92 10.80
CA PRO A 55 -11.87 -1.87 11.70
C PRO A 55 -11.07 -3.16 11.87
N SER A 56 -10.31 -3.56 10.85
CA SER A 56 -9.47 -4.76 10.84
C SER A 56 -7.98 -4.42 10.83
N CYS A 57 -7.17 -5.27 11.47
CA CYS A 57 -5.72 -5.21 11.38
C CYS A 57 -5.30 -6.00 10.13
N ARG A 58 -4.85 -5.31 9.08
CA ARG A 58 -4.37 -5.94 7.85
C ARG A 58 -2.90 -5.64 7.61
N HIS A 59 -2.21 -6.60 6.99
CA HIS A 59 -0.81 -6.56 6.63
C HIS A 59 -0.65 -6.89 5.15
N LEU A 60 0.30 -6.24 4.48
CA LEU A 60 0.70 -6.59 3.12
C LEU A 60 2.14 -7.12 3.18
N PRO A 61 2.35 -8.43 2.98
CA PRO A 61 3.69 -9.00 2.95
C PRO A 61 4.59 -8.35 1.90
N GLY A 62 5.89 -8.22 2.18
CA GLY A 62 6.91 -7.64 1.32
C GLY A 62 6.90 -6.11 1.23
N ALA A 63 5.96 -5.42 1.89
CA ALA A 63 5.77 -3.98 1.74
C ALA A 63 5.91 -3.22 3.06
N TRP A 64 6.53 -2.03 3.02
CA TRP A 64 6.56 -1.04 4.10
C TRP A 64 6.97 -1.58 5.49
N GLY A 65 7.93 -2.52 5.54
CA GLY A 65 8.38 -3.12 6.80
C GLY A 65 7.43 -4.14 7.41
N GLY A 66 6.42 -4.60 6.66
CA GLY A 66 5.40 -5.53 7.12
C GLY A 66 4.45 -4.95 8.18
N ALA A 67 4.45 -3.64 8.38
CA ALA A 67 3.60 -2.99 9.37
C ALA A 67 2.11 -3.02 8.96
N CYS A 68 1.21 -3.04 9.95
CA CYS A 68 -0.22 -3.03 9.68
C CYS A 68 -0.74 -1.67 9.20
N ALA A 69 -1.87 -1.65 8.49
CA ALA A 69 -2.51 -0.42 8.01
C ALA A 69 -2.77 0.61 9.12
N ASN A 70 -3.23 0.19 10.30
CA ASN A 70 -3.51 1.11 11.42
C ASN A 70 -2.24 1.74 12.02
N CYS A 71 -1.16 0.97 12.10
CA CYS A 71 0.15 1.48 12.52
C CYS A 71 0.73 2.42 11.46
N LYS A 72 0.55 2.10 10.17
CA LYS A 72 0.98 2.95 9.06
C LYS A 72 0.22 4.27 9.02
N TRP A 73 -1.12 4.24 9.19
CA TRP A 73 -1.97 5.44 9.19
C TRP A 73 -1.56 6.45 10.26
N SER A 74 -1.28 5.95 11.47
CA SER A 74 -0.88 6.76 12.62
C SER A 74 0.59 7.15 12.64
N ASP A 75 1.32 6.89 11.54
CA ASP A 75 2.77 7.13 11.38
C ASP A 75 3.62 6.43 12.46
N GLN A 76 3.13 5.29 12.97
CA GLN A 76 3.71 4.52 14.06
C GLN A 76 4.01 3.08 13.63
N ALA A 77 4.39 2.92 12.36
CA ALA A 77 4.76 1.64 11.76
C ALA A 77 5.91 0.95 12.50
N SER A 78 6.91 1.71 12.97
CA SER A 78 8.04 1.19 13.74
C SER A 78 7.63 0.52 15.06
N ARG A 79 6.46 0.89 15.61
CA ARG A 79 5.87 0.34 16.84
C ARG A 79 4.87 -0.79 16.58
N CYS A 80 4.73 -1.25 15.35
CA CYS A 80 3.94 -2.43 15.04
C CYS A 80 4.66 -3.68 15.59
N SER A 81 3.97 -4.52 16.35
CA SER A 81 4.54 -5.76 16.90
C SER A 81 4.66 -6.88 15.88
N VAL A 82 4.03 -6.73 14.72
CA VAL A 82 4.11 -7.66 13.61
C VAL A 82 4.97 -7.00 12.55
N ARG A 83 5.97 -7.74 12.10
CA ARG A 83 6.87 -7.37 11.00
C ARG A 83 6.99 -8.57 10.08
N ASP A 84 7.29 -8.28 8.83
CA ASP A 84 7.47 -9.32 7.84
C ASP A 84 8.95 -9.67 7.69
N GLU A 85 9.26 -10.96 7.75
CA GLU A 85 10.60 -11.50 7.54
C GLU A 85 11.07 -11.28 6.09
N ALA A 86 10.13 -11.26 5.13
CA ALA A 86 10.41 -10.95 3.73
C ALA A 86 10.97 -9.53 3.55
N TRP A 87 10.66 -8.61 4.46
CA TRP A 87 11.26 -7.28 4.47
C TRP A 87 12.69 -7.28 5.05
N THR A 88 12.92 -8.02 6.14
CA THR A 88 14.24 -8.09 6.77
C THR A 88 15.30 -8.72 5.87
N GLY A 89 14.93 -9.70 5.03
CA GLY A 89 15.86 -10.31 4.08
C GLY A 89 16.31 -9.39 2.94
N LEU A 90 15.53 -8.36 2.60
CA LEU A 90 15.89 -7.36 1.58
C LEU A 90 16.85 -6.29 2.13
N THR A 91 16.79 -5.97 3.42
CA THR A 91 17.65 -4.93 4.02
C THR A 91 19.05 -5.44 4.35
N ASP A 92 19.20 -6.73 4.70
CA ASP A 92 20.47 -7.36 5.11
C ASP A 92 21.55 -7.38 4.00
N GLY A 93 21.15 -7.17 2.74
CA GLY A 93 22.07 -7.04 1.60
C GLY A 93 22.51 -5.60 1.27
N THR A 94 21.93 -4.57 1.92
CA THR A 94 22.13 -3.15 1.55
C THR A 94 22.89 -2.32 2.58
N ASP A 95 23.22 -2.89 3.73
CA ASP A 95 23.78 -2.15 4.87
C ASP A 95 25.29 -1.88 4.80
N ALA A 96 25.99 -2.35 3.76
CA ALA A 96 27.42 -2.04 3.56
C ALA A 96 27.70 -0.63 3.02
N ALA A 97 26.71 0.11 2.50
CA ALA A 97 26.96 1.35 1.74
C ALA A 97 26.37 2.65 2.32
N ALA A 98 25.69 2.63 3.47
CA ALA A 98 24.96 3.79 3.98
C ALA A 98 25.49 4.35 5.31
N GLN A 99 26.82 4.50 5.45
CA GLN A 99 27.41 5.35 6.49
C GLN A 99 27.75 6.72 5.88
N GLY A 100 26.76 7.60 5.81
CA GLY A 100 27.00 8.95 5.33
C GLY A 100 25.75 9.81 5.28
N ARG A 101 25.61 10.66 6.29
CA ARG A 101 24.76 11.86 6.37
C ARG A 101 23.30 11.63 6.78
N GLY A 102 22.98 12.14 7.97
CA GLY A 102 21.64 12.18 8.52
C GLY A 102 20.69 13.01 7.66
N LEU A 103 19.51 12.45 7.44
CA LEU A 103 18.31 13.19 7.04
C LEU A 103 17.11 12.61 7.79
N THR A 104 16.35 13.52 8.40
CA THR A 104 15.13 13.26 9.14
C THR A 104 14.00 12.86 8.20
N GLY A 105 13.29 11.77 8.52
CA GLY A 105 11.89 11.56 8.17
C GLY A 105 11.58 11.43 6.66
N GLY A 106 11.71 10.23 6.12
CA GLY A 106 11.17 9.89 4.81
C GLY A 106 11.49 8.44 4.46
N SER A 107 10.53 7.52 4.66
CA SER A 107 10.64 6.13 4.22
C SER A 107 10.53 6.07 2.70
N VAL A 108 11.60 6.46 2.00
CA VAL A 108 11.72 6.44 0.54
C VAL A 108 12.58 5.25 0.15
N ARG A 109 12.14 3.99 0.38
CA ARG A 109 12.82 2.78 -0.14
C ARG A 109 11.88 1.57 -0.27
N ASP A 110 10.73 1.75 -0.91
CA ASP A 110 9.96 0.61 -1.44
C ASP A 110 10.08 0.68 -2.98
N PRO A 111 10.92 -0.14 -3.63
CA PRO A 111 10.87 -0.24 -5.08
C PRO A 111 9.60 -1.01 -5.44
N ILE A 112 8.59 -0.30 -5.93
CA ILE A 112 7.61 -0.95 -6.82
C ILE A 112 8.45 -1.32 -8.04
N LEU A 113 8.79 -2.61 -8.19
CA LEU A 113 9.34 -3.12 -9.44
C LEU A 113 8.21 -3.03 -10.47
N ILE A 114 8.15 -1.91 -11.18
CA ILE A 114 7.47 -1.83 -12.46
C ILE A 114 8.38 -2.64 -13.37
N GLU A 115 7.96 -3.84 -13.74
CA GLU A 115 8.66 -4.58 -14.79
C GLU A 115 8.63 -3.71 -16.04
N ASP A 116 9.82 -3.38 -16.57
CA ASP A 116 9.92 -2.74 -17.86
C ASP A 116 9.29 -3.69 -18.88
N VAL A 117 8.09 -3.35 -19.37
CA VAL A 117 7.52 -4.04 -20.52
C VAL A 117 8.45 -3.73 -21.68
N GLU A 118 9.35 -4.66 -21.98
CA GLU A 118 10.25 -4.59 -23.12
C GLU A 118 9.41 -4.33 -24.39
N GLY A 119 9.52 -3.12 -24.95
CA GLY A 119 8.99 -2.80 -26.27
C GLY A 119 8.02 -1.62 -26.40
N HIS A 120 7.73 -0.85 -25.34
CA HIS A 120 6.95 0.39 -25.53
C HIS A 120 7.85 1.54 -25.99
N ASP A 121 8.03 1.68 -27.31
CA ASP A 121 8.57 2.90 -27.91
C ASP A 121 7.57 4.05 -27.67
N PRO A 122 7.89 5.07 -26.85
CA PRO A 122 6.99 6.17 -26.53
C PRO A 122 6.68 7.07 -27.73
N SER A 123 7.34 6.87 -28.87
CA SER A 123 7.02 7.55 -30.13
C SER A 123 5.92 6.85 -30.95
N GLN A 124 5.53 5.63 -30.57
CA GLN A 124 4.41 4.91 -31.18
C GLN A 124 3.10 5.32 -30.47
N PRO A 125 2.09 5.81 -31.21
CA PRO A 125 0.79 6.09 -30.61
C PRO A 125 0.15 4.79 -30.11
N ILE A 126 -0.50 4.87 -28.94
CA ILE A 126 -1.34 3.78 -28.41
C ILE A 126 -2.47 3.54 -29.42
N ARG A 127 -2.43 2.42 -30.12
CA ARG A 127 -3.51 2.00 -31.01
C ARG A 127 -4.65 1.45 -30.16
N ILE A 128 -5.74 2.22 -30.07
CA ILE A 128 -7.02 1.69 -29.62
C ILE A 128 -7.53 0.87 -30.81
N GLU A 129 -7.57 -0.45 -30.69
CA GLU A 129 -8.26 -1.28 -31.68
C GLU A 129 -9.76 -0.98 -31.52
N GLU A 130 -10.32 -0.24 -32.48
CA GLU A 130 -11.76 -0.09 -32.61
C GLU A 130 -12.33 -1.43 -33.09
N ASP A 131 -12.66 -2.31 -32.15
CA ASP A 131 -13.57 -3.42 -32.41
C ASP A 131 -14.94 -2.83 -32.72
N GLY A 132 -15.13 -2.44 -33.98
CA GLY A 132 -16.43 -2.09 -34.54
C GLY A 132 -17.28 -3.35 -34.65
N ASP A 133 -17.97 -3.71 -33.56
CA ASP A 133 -19.08 -4.68 -33.62
C ASP A 133 -20.27 -4.02 -34.34
N GLN A 134 -20.18 -4.01 -35.66
CA GLN A 134 -21.27 -3.65 -36.54
C GLN A 134 -22.17 -4.87 -36.68
N ASN A 135 -23.12 -5.07 -35.76
CA ASN A 135 -24.49 -5.57 -36.01
C ASN A 135 -25.22 -5.96 -34.71
N ASP A 136 -25.88 -4.98 -34.07
CA ASP A 136 -27.09 -5.26 -33.30
C ASP A 136 -28.25 -4.50 -33.94
N PRO A 137 -29.24 -5.18 -34.55
CA PRO A 137 -30.42 -4.49 -35.06
C PRO A 137 -31.25 -3.95 -33.90
N ILE A 138 -31.49 -2.63 -33.91
CA ILE A 138 -32.48 -1.99 -33.05
C ILE A 138 -33.86 -2.51 -33.47
N ILE A 139 -34.46 -3.40 -32.67
CA ILE A 139 -35.87 -3.74 -32.80
C ILE A 139 -36.68 -2.56 -32.25
N LEU A 140 -37.40 -1.86 -33.14
CA LEU A 140 -38.42 -0.86 -32.81
C LEU A 140 -39.69 -1.53 -32.28
#